data_AF-A0A432XBI3-F1
#
_entry.id   AF-A0A432XBI3-F1
#
_cell.length_a   1.000
_cell.length_b   1.000
_cell.length_c   1.000
_cell.angle_alpha   90.00
_cell.angle_beta   90.00
_cell.angle_gamma   90.00
#
_symmetry.space_group_name_H-M   'P 1'
#
loop_
_entity.id
_entity.type
_entity.pdbx_description
1 polymer ?
#
loop_
_entity_poly.entity_id
_entity_poly.type
_entity_poly.pdbx_seq_one_letter_code
_entity_poly.pdbx_strand_id
1 'polypeptide(L)'
;MRFVLGYTLALTTVIAIWLLTQSSPLNAPTSSASAHISKKAQELDEVIPTKARPETQEKNSEAHDTSVLEQALQRHPHVAAHELGNLFKNNPELKEIRVDFIIALIERGDMAADELIEDFQFWGSYTVAHSAVGGAHNDLTLEQFNKLIELGADVNSQKLWRLVMARQQTNSYVLEKWYTHAAIGPELHKELSFDALAFGNTALYDVLKNQVDVPLVLNEEEEKYIAQLISEVKSALNGYAQLKHQLAETSDAKKPRLRRDLINRLQRWRSQAQILQAMSDSESERAELRQVAAQLSEELKKIKFDHY
;
A
#
# COMPACT_ATOMS: atom_id res chain seq x y z
N MET A 1 -14.82 -34.06 11.08
CA MET A 1 -13.74 -33.05 11.08
C MET A 1 -13.11 -32.83 9.69
N ARG A 2 -13.92 -32.63 8.63
CA ARG A 2 -13.41 -32.25 7.28
C ARG A 2 -14.09 -31.01 6.69
N PHE A 3 -15.06 -30.43 7.41
CA PHE A 3 -15.90 -29.33 6.92
C PHE A 3 -15.48 -27.94 7.44
N VAL A 4 -14.71 -27.85 8.53
CA VAL A 4 -14.31 -26.55 9.14
C VAL A 4 -13.02 -26.00 8.51
N LEU A 5 -12.13 -26.87 8.00
CA LEU A 5 -10.93 -26.48 7.26
C LEU A 5 -11.20 -25.86 5.88
N GLY A 6 -12.42 -26.05 5.34
CA GLY A 6 -12.80 -25.50 4.03
C GLY A 6 -13.18 -24.01 4.08
N TYR A 7 -13.71 -23.52 5.20
CA TYR A 7 -14.27 -22.16 5.29
C TYR A 7 -13.23 -21.07 5.55
N THR A 8 -12.20 -21.34 6.36
CA THR A 8 -11.11 -20.39 6.64
C THR A 8 -10.11 -20.28 5.48
N LEU A 9 -9.87 -21.39 4.76
CA LEU A 9 -9.13 -21.34 3.51
C LEU A 9 -9.91 -20.56 2.46
N ALA A 10 -11.23 -20.74 2.36
CA ALA A 10 -12.08 -20.00 1.41
C ALA A 10 -12.18 -18.50 1.71
N LEU A 11 -12.27 -18.05 2.96
CA LEU A 11 -12.39 -16.61 3.24
C LEU A 11 -11.08 -15.84 2.99
N THR A 12 -9.94 -16.42 3.37
CA THR A 12 -8.62 -15.79 3.14
C THR A 12 -8.18 -15.90 1.68
N THR A 13 -8.53 -17.00 0.99
CA THR A 13 -8.31 -17.09 -0.46
C THR A 13 -9.29 -16.23 -1.26
N VAL A 14 -10.54 -16.02 -0.85
CA VAL A 14 -11.45 -15.10 -1.58
C VAL A 14 -10.93 -13.65 -1.50
N ILE A 15 -10.44 -13.20 -0.33
CA ILE A 15 -9.85 -11.86 -0.20
C ILE A 15 -8.52 -11.75 -0.97
N ALA A 16 -7.66 -12.79 -0.92
CA ALA A 16 -6.39 -12.80 -1.64
C ALA A 16 -6.56 -12.98 -3.17
N ILE A 17 -7.50 -13.80 -3.62
CA ILE A 17 -7.84 -14.04 -5.04
C ILE A 17 -8.51 -12.80 -5.63
N TRP A 18 -9.41 -12.13 -4.90
CA TRP A 18 -10.03 -10.88 -5.36
C TRP A 18 -9.00 -9.75 -5.51
N LEU A 19 -8.01 -9.66 -4.60
CA LEU A 19 -6.89 -8.73 -4.70
C LEU A 19 -5.87 -9.10 -5.81
N LEU A 20 -5.80 -10.36 -6.24
CA LEU A 20 -4.96 -10.81 -7.36
C LEU A 20 -5.65 -10.65 -8.73
N THR A 21 -6.99 -10.63 -8.79
CA THR A 21 -7.76 -10.52 -10.04
C THR A 21 -7.83 -9.11 -10.66
N GLN A 22 -7.24 -8.08 -10.06
CA GLN A 22 -6.97 -6.80 -10.76
C GLN A 22 -5.86 -6.93 -11.85
N SER A 23 -5.41 -8.15 -12.16
CA SER A 23 -4.50 -8.46 -13.26
C SER A 23 -5.14 -9.32 -14.40
N SER A 24 -6.02 -8.66 -15.18
CA SER A 24 -6.32 -8.87 -16.64
C SER A 24 -7.26 -10.04 -17.07
N PRO A 25 -7.85 -10.09 -18.30
CA PRO A 25 -7.99 -9.12 -19.42
C PRO A 25 -9.44 -8.89 -19.98
N LEU A 26 -9.56 -7.92 -20.90
CA LEU A 26 -10.58 -7.65 -21.95
C LEU A 26 -12.04 -8.15 -21.78
N ASN A 27 -12.97 -7.19 -21.77
CA ASN A 27 -14.20 -7.23 -22.57
C ASN A 27 -14.56 -5.79 -22.99
N ALA A 28 -14.33 -5.47 -24.26
CA ALA A 28 -14.85 -4.27 -24.88
C ALA A 28 -16.30 -4.54 -25.34
N PRO A 29 -17.27 -3.68 -25.02
CA PRO A 29 -18.42 -3.49 -25.87
C PRO A 29 -18.12 -2.38 -26.87
N THR A 30 -17.99 -2.76 -28.13
CA THR A 30 -18.32 -1.93 -29.28
C THR A 30 -19.70 -1.31 -29.11
N SER A 31 -19.81 0.03 -29.11
CA SER A 31 -20.94 0.70 -29.75
C SER A 31 -20.59 2.15 -30.10
N SER A 32 -20.70 2.40 -31.39
CA SER A 32 -20.62 3.65 -32.12
C SER A 32 -21.80 4.60 -31.85
N ALA A 33 -21.52 5.90 -31.72
CA ALA A 33 -22.39 6.96 -32.25
C ALA A 33 -21.63 8.29 -32.37
N SER A 34 -21.70 8.85 -33.57
CA SER A 34 -21.16 10.11 -34.05
C SER A 34 -21.86 11.34 -33.47
N ALA A 35 -21.13 12.46 -33.31
CA ALA A 35 -21.60 13.77 -33.77
C ALA A 35 -20.47 14.82 -33.77
N HIS A 36 -20.13 15.27 -34.99
CA HIS A 36 -19.50 16.54 -35.32
C HIS A 36 -20.13 17.74 -34.59
N ILE A 37 -19.32 18.69 -34.10
CA ILE A 37 -19.52 20.13 -34.37
C ILE A 37 -18.16 20.83 -34.53
N SER A 38 -18.07 21.57 -35.63
CA SER A 38 -17.02 22.47 -36.10
C SER A 38 -17.09 23.84 -35.41
N LYS A 39 -15.95 24.50 -35.17
CA LYS A 39 -15.83 25.95 -35.42
C LYS A 39 -14.39 26.43 -35.51
N LYS A 40 -14.15 27.12 -36.62
CA LYS A 40 -12.96 27.83 -37.09
C LYS A 40 -13.20 29.34 -36.88
N ALA A 41 -12.19 30.08 -36.41
CA ALA A 41 -11.96 31.51 -36.66
C ALA A 41 -10.54 31.86 -36.16
N GLN A 42 -9.55 32.13 -37.04
CA GLN A 42 -9.25 33.39 -37.75
C GLN A 42 -8.20 34.20 -36.94
N GLU A 43 -6.90 34.12 -37.25
CA GLU A 43 -6.12 34.91 -38.24
C GLU A 43 -5.79 36.34 -37.74
N LEU A 44 -4.50 36.64 -37.55
CA LEU A 44 -3.97 38.01 -37.57
C LEU A 44 -2.46 38.03 -37.88
N ASP A 45 -2.19 38.50 -39.09
CA ASP A 45 -1.06 39.23 -39.67
C ASP A 45 0.41 38.79 -39.57
N GLU A 46 0.95 38.69 -40.77
CA GLU A 46 2.33 38.63 -41.24
C GLU A 46 3.00 40.03 -41.17
N VAL A 47 4.34 40.10 -40.99
CA VAL A 47 5.31 40.71 -41.93
C VAL A 47 6.75 40.53 -41.37
N ILE A 48 7.69 40.33 -42.30
CA ILE A 48 9.03 39.71 -42.24
C ILE A 48 10.15 40.80 -42.13
N PRO A 49 11.45 40.52 -42.42
CA PRO A 49 12.55 39.95 -41.61
C PRO A 49 13.58 41.00 -41.14
N THR A 50 14.48 40.65 -40.20
CA THR A 50 15.85 41.22 -40.21
C THR A 50 16.86 40.18 -39.77
N LYS A 51 17.82 39.94 -40.66
CA LYS A 51 18.95 39.02 -40.51
C LYS A 51 20.16 39.84 -40.05
N ALA A 52 20.60 39.65 -38.82
CA ALA A 52 21.95 40.01 -38.38
C ALA A 52 22.39 39.06 -37.26
N ARG A 53 23.50 38.37 -37.49
CA ARG A 53 24.33 37.61 -36.55
C ARG A 53 25.76 38.15 -36.78
N PRO A 54 26.73 38.03 -35.86
CA PRO A 54 26.67 37.48 -34.50
C PRO A 54 27.31 38.41 -33.45
N GLU A 55 26.75 38.46 -32.25
CA GLU A 55 27.53 38.79 -31.06
C GLU A 55 27.45 37.64 -30.06
N THR A 56 28.63 37.35 -29.54
CA THR A 56 29.03 36.21 -28.74
C THR A 56 28.25 36.17 -27.43
N GLN A 57 27.22 35.33 -27.35
CA GLN A 57 26.70 34.89 -26.07
C GLN A 57 27.29 33.52 -25.76
N GLU A 58 28.11 33.51 -24.70
CA GLU A 58 28.55 32.32 -24.00
C GLU A 58 27.37 31.36 -23.85
N LYS A 59 27.58 30.13 -24.34
CA LYS A 59 26.76 28.99 -23.96
C LYS A 59 26.97 28.75 -22.46
N ASN A 60 26.24 29.48 -21.63
CA ASN A 60 25.72 28.90 -20.40
C ASN A 60 24.52 28.05 -20.82
N SER A 61 24.81 26.87 -21.35
CA SER A 61 23.84 25.77 -21.28
C SER A 61 23.76 25.38 -19.81
N GLU A 62 23.00 26.14 -19.03
CA GLU A 62 22.33 25.60 -17.87
C GLU A 62 21.41 24.51 -18.41
N ALA A 63 21.93 23.27 -18.44
CA ALA A 63 21.05 22.13 -18.39
C ALA A 63 20.31 22.26 -17.05
N HIS A 64 19.11 22.82 -17.08
CA HIS A 64 18.18 22.68 -15.98
C HIS A 64 17.94 21.18 -15.82
N ASP A 65 18.63 20.59 -14.85
CA ASP A 65 18.41 19.23 -14.42
C ASP A 65 17.08 19.26 -13.65
N THR A 66 15.97 19.28 -14.40
CA THR A 66 14.62 19.27 -13.85
C THR A 66 14.48 18.05 -12.97
N SER A 67 13.99 18.23 -11.75
CA SER A 67 13.80 17.13 -10.80
C SER A 67 12.92 16.03 -11.41
N VAL A 68 13.10 14.77 -10.96
CA VAL A 68 12.31 13.62 -11.45
C VAL A 68 10.80 13.88 -11.34
N LEU A 69 10.39 14.59 -10.28
CA LEU A 69 9.01 15.02 -10.07
C LEU A 69 8.54 16.02 -11.13
N GLU A 70 9.32 17.05 -11.43
CA GLU A 70 8.98 18.03 -12.47
C GLU A 70 8.90 17.38 -13.86
N GLN A 71 9.83 16.48 -14.19
CA GLN A 71 9.77 15.73 -15.45
C GLN A 71 8.52 14.85 -15.52
N ALA A 72 8.12 14.21 -14.42
CA ALA A 72 6.89 13.43 -14.36
C ALA A 72 5.65 14.30 -14.57
N LEU A 73 5.56 15.46 -13.91
CA LEU A 73 4.44 16.40 -14.05
C LEU A 73 4.33 17.00 -15.46
N GLN A 74 5.45 17.17 -16.16
CA GLN A 74 5.48 17.59 -17.56
C GLN A 74 5.00 16.49 -18.51
N ARG A 75 5.37 15.23 -18.25
CA ARG A 75 4.90 14.07 -19.05
C ARG A 75 3.42 13.77 -18.83
N HIS A 76 2.86 14.20 -17.69
CA HIS A 76 1.47 13.95 -17.30
C HIS A 76 0.77 15.26 -16.90
N PRO A 77 0.47 16.15 -17.87
CA PRO A 77 -0.05 17.49 -17.60
C PRO A 77 -1.52 17.50 -17.15
N HIS A 78 -2.28 16.44 -17.44
CA HIS A 78 -3.66 16.27 -17.02
C HIS A 78 -3.86 14.83 -16.58
N VAL A 79 -4.08 14.62 -15.29
CA VAL A 79 -4.32 13.30 -14.70
C VAL A 79 -5.61 13.39 -13.90
N ALA A 80 -6.63 12.62 -14.29
CA ALA A 80 -7.84 12.52 -13.50
C ALA A 80 -7.65 11.50 -12.36
N ALA A 81 -8.36 11.66 -11.24
CA ALA A 81 -8.23 10.79 -10.06
C ALA A 81 -8.42 9.29 -10.40
N HIS A 82 -9.42 8.97 -11.24
CA HIS A 82 -9.71 7.59 -11.66
C HIS A 82 -8.61 6.95 -12.53
N GLU A 83 -7.69 7.74 -13.08
CA GLU A 83 -6.59 7.25 -13.93
C GLU A 83 -5.35 6.87 -13.12
N LEU A 84 -5.23 7.32 -11.87
CA LEU A 84 -4.06 7.10 -11.01
C LEU A 84 -3.65 5.62 -10.94
N GLY A 85 -4.61 4.71 -10.78
CA GLY A 85 -4.34 3.27 -10.72
C GLY A 85 -3.62 2.74 -11.97
N ASN A 86 -4.12 3.11 -13.15
CA ASN A 86 -3.51 2.71 -14.43
C ASN A 86 -2.19 3.45 -14.69
N LEU A 87 -2.11 4.72 -14.29
CA LEU A 87 -0.89 5.52 -14.42
C LEU A 87 0.29 4.86 -13.72
N PHE A 88 0.15 4.52 -12.44
CA PHE A 88 1.24 3.85 -11.68
C PHE A 88 1.47 2.40 -12.12
N LYS A 89 0.47 1.74 -12.71
CA LYS A 89 0.64 0.39 -13.26
C LYS A 89 1.52 0.41 -14.51
N ASN A 90 1.30 1.39 -15.38
CA ASN A 90 1.95 1.49 -16.69
C ASN A 90 3.28 2.26 -16.65
N ASN A 91 3.52 3.05 -15.59
CA ASN A 91 4.75 3.84 -15.40
C ASN A 91 5.39 3.46 -14.05
N PRO A 92 6.16 2.36 -13.99
CA PRO A 92 6.76 1.86 -12.76
C PRO A 92 7.67 2.87 -12.06
N GLU A 93 8.29 3.79 -12.79
CA GLU A 93 9.15 4.84 -12.25
C GLU A 93 8.38 5.83 -11.36
N LEU A 94 7.08 6.02 -11.61
CA LEU A 94 6.24 6.89 -10.78
C LEU A 94 5.93 6.30 -9.42
N LYS A 95 6.21 5.00 -9.19
CA LYS A 95 5.92 4.36 -7.89
C LYS A 95 6.83 4.88 -6.79
N GLU A 96 8.08 5.22 -7.11
CA GLU A 96 9.07 5.72 -6.14
C GLU A 96 8.75 7.14 -5.68
N ILE A 97 8.11 7.94 -6.55
CA ILE A 97 7.69 9.32 -6.26
C ILE A 97 6.17 9.44 -6.09
N ARG A 98 5.46 8.34 -5.87
CA ARG A 98 3.98 8.28 -5.93
C ARG A 98 3.33 9.36 -5.08
N VAL A 99 3.77 9.48 -3.83
CA VAL A 99 3.14 10.38 -2.86
C VAL A 99 3.39 11.83 -3.25
N ASP A 100 4.65 12.18 -3.54
CA ASP A 100 5.02 13.54 -3.97
C ASP A 100 4.32 13.93 -5.27
N PHE A 101 4.21 12.97 -6.20
CA PHE A 101 3.50 13.17 -7.46
C PHE A 101 2.00 13.45 -7.23
N ILE A 102 1.32 12.67 -6.38
CA ILE A 102 -0.10 12.92 -6.07
C ILE A 102 -0.28 14.25 -5.32
N ILE A 103 0.60 14.55 -4.35
CA ILE A 103 0.59 15.84 -3.63
C ILE A 103 0.70 16.99 -4.64
N ALA A 104 1.64 16.93 -5.58
CA ALA A 104 1.83 17.97 -6.58
C ALA A 104 0.62 18.14 -7.53
N LEU A 105 -0.06 17.04 -7.89
CA LEU A 105 -1.31 17.11 -8.67
C LEU A 105 -2.43 17.81 -7.90
N ILE A 106 -2.54 17.56 -6.60
CA ILE A 106 -3.51 18.24 -5.72
C ILE A 106 -3.15 19.72 -5.58
N GLU A 107 -1.88 20.06 -5.36
CA GLU A 107 -1.42 21.45 -5.26
C GLU A 107 -1.62 22.25 -6.56
N ARG A 108 -1.50 21.60 -7.72
CA ARG A 108 -1.81 22.20 -9.03
C ARG A 108 -3.33 22.41 -9.24
N GLY A 109 -4.16 21.76 -8.42
CA GLY A 109 -5.62 21.81 -8.53
C GLY A 109 -6.20 20.86 -9.57
N ASP A 110 -5.45 19.83 -10.00
CA ASP A 110 -5.94 18.85 -10.96
C ASP A 110 -6.95 17.87 -10.35
N MET A 111 -6.86 17.67 -9.02
CA MET A 111 -7.72 16.79 -8.25
C MET A 111 -7.76 17.24 -6.79
N ALA A 112 -8.80 16.84 -6.05
CA ALA A 112 -8.87 17.05 -4.61
C ALA A 112 -8.36 15.83 -3.84
N ALA A 113 -7.83 16.03 -2.62
CA ALA A 113 -7.32 14.94 -1.80
C ALA A 113 -8.41 13.92 -1.40
N ASP A 114 -9.64 14.39 -1.22
CA ASP A 114 -10.84 13.60 -0.90
C ASP A 114 -11.65 13.19 -2.15
N GLU A 115 -11.16 13.50 -3.35
CA GLU A 115 -11.85 13.14 -4.59
C GLU A 115 -12.02 11.62 -4.69
N LEU A 116 -13.25 11.21 -4.97
CA LEU A 116 -13.65 9.81 -5.08
C LEU A 116 -13.06 9.17 -6.33
N ILE A 117 -12.31 8.08 -6.16
CA ILE A 117 -11.83 7.22 -7.24
C ILE A 117 -12.79 6.06 -7.47
N GLU A 118 -13.17 5.38 -6.39
CA GLU A 118 -14.04 4.20 -6.42
C GLU A 118 -14.79 4.09 -5.08
N ASP A 119 -16.01 3.56 -5.09
CA ASP A 119 -16.77 3.31 -3.86
C ASP A 119 -16.96 1.82 -3.62
N PHE A 120 -16.36 1.30 -2.55
CA PHE A 120 -16.44 -0.11 -2.20
C PHE A 120 -17.61 -0.34 -1.26
N GLN A 121 -18.64 -1.06 -1.73
CA GLN A 121 -19.89 -1.32 -1.01
C GLN A 121 -19.73 -1.75 0.46
N PHE A 122 -18.63 -2.44 0.82
CA PHE A 122 -18.40 -2.95 2.17
C PHE A 122 -17.33 -2.19 2.98
N TRP A 123 -16.48 -1.39 2.32
CA TRP A 123 -15.35 -0.72 2.98
C TRP A 123 -15.47 0.81 2.98
N GLY A 124 -16.28 1.37 2.08
CA GLY A 124 -16.48 2.79 1.90
C GLY A 124 -15.72 3.34 0.70
N SER A 125 -15.66 4.66 0.65
CA SER A 125 -15.10 5.44 -0.46
C SER A 125 -13.58 5.39 -0.49
N TYR A 126 -13.03 5.06 -1.66
CA TYR A 126 -11.61 5.11 -1.97
C TYR A 126 -11.31 6.41 -2.68
N THR A 127 -10.45 7.24 -2.07
CA THR A 127 -10.15 8.60 -2.53
C THR A 127 -8.71 8.74 -3.02
N VAL A 128 -8.37 9.90 -3.59
CA VAL A 128 -6.99 10.25 -3.99
C VAL A 128 -6.00 10.08 -2.82
N ALA A 129 -6.34 10.54 -1.62
CA ALA A 129 -5.51 10.36 -0.43
C ALA A 129 -5.28 8.88 -0.08
N HIS A 130 -6.30 8.02 -0.25
CA HIS A 130 -6.11 6.57 -0.08
C HIS A 130 -5.17 6.00 -1.15
N SER A 131 -5.16 6.53 -2.37
CA SER A 131 -4.23 6.12 -3.42
C SER A 131 -2.77 6.50 -3.13
N ALA A 132 -2.57 7.68 -2.55
CA ALA A 132 -1.26 8.12 -2.07
C ALA A 132 -0.77 7.23 -0.92
N VAL A 133 -1.54 7.16 0.18
CA VAL A 133 -1.13 6.44 1.39
C VAL A 133 -1.07 4.93 1.17
N GLY A 134 -2.09 4.35 0.54
CA GLY A 134 -2.18 2.90 0.35
C GLY A 134 -1.18 2.32 -0.65
N GLY A 135 -0.65 3.16 -1.55
CA GLY A 135 0.36 2.78 -2.54
C GLY A 135 1.80 3.04 -2.12
N ALA A 136 2.02 3.78 -1.03
CA ALA A 136 3.34 4.20 -0.52
C ALA A 136 3.89 3.22 0.51
N HIS A 137 3.92 1.93 0.16
CA HIS A 137 4.33 0.84 1.04
C HIS A 137 5.63 1.15 1.81
N ASN A 138 5.51 1.59 3.06
CA ASN A 138 6.62 1.98 3.96
C ASN A 138 7.42 3.23 3.56
N ASP A 139 7.01 3.95 2.53
CA ASP A 139 7.72 5.14 2.01
C ASP A 139 7.03 6.45 2.40
N LEU A 140 5.84 6.38 3.02
CA LEU A 140 5.13 7.56 3.48
C LEU A 140 5.85 8.19 4.69
N THR A 141 6.34 9.40 4.49
CA THR A 141 6.91 10.23 5.56
C THR A 141 5.83 10.96 6.34
N LEU A 142 6.15 11.37 7.57
CA LEU A 142 5.23 12.19 8.38
C LEU A 142 4.92 13.54 7.71
N GLU A 143 5.91 14.14 7.03
CA GLU A 143 5.75 15.40 6.31
C GLU A 143 4.74 15.27 5.17
N GLN A 144 4.91 14.25 4.31
CA GLN A 144 3.95 13.95 3.24
C GLN A 144 2.55 13.65 3.78
N PHE A 145 2.46 12.93 4.90
CA PHE A 145 1.15 12.64 5.51
C PHE A 145 0.47 13.90 6.05
N ASN A 146 1.21 14.76 6.75
CA ASN A 146 0.70 16.06 7.20
C ASN A 146 0.28 16.92 6.02
N LYS A 147 1.07 16.93 4.94
CA LYS A 147 0.76 17.69 3.74
C LYS A 147 -0.56 17.24 3.09
N LEU A 148 -0.82 15.93 3.04
CA LEU A 148 -2.11 15.42 2.56
C LEU A 148 -3.28 15.91 3.42
N ILE A 149 -3.13 15.92 4.76
CA ILE A 149 -4.14 16.47 5.67
C ILE A 149 -4.36 17.97 5.43
N GLU A 150 -3.28 18.74 5.28
CA GLU A 150 -3.35 20.19 4.97
C GLU A 150 -4.07 20.46 3.65
N LEU A 151 -3.92 19.56 2.67
CA LEU A 151 -4.59 19.61 1.38
C LEU A 151 -6.04 19.07 1.41
N GLY A 152 -6.58 18.80 2.60
CA GLY A 152 -7.98 18.43 2.78
C GLY A 152 -8.27 16.93 2.75
N ALA A 153 -7.26 16.06 2.90
CA ALA A 153 -7.51 14.63 3.03
C ALA A 153 -8.33 14.32 4.31
N ASP A 154 -9.53 13.80 4.14
CA ASP A 154 -10.34 13.25 5.24
C ASP A 154 -9.80 11.86 5.64
N VAL A 155 -8.86 11.85 6.59
CA VAL A 155 -8.19 10.63 7.11
C VAL A 155 -8.86 10.06 8.36
N ASN A 156 -10.18 10.16 8.44
CA ASN A 156 -10.99 9.75 9.59
C ASN A 156 -10.90 8.23 9.91
N SER A 157 -11.68 7.82 10.90
CA SER A 157 -11.72 6.46 11.40
C SER A 157 -12.51 5.47 10.52
N GLN A 158 -12.89 5.82 9.28
CA GLN A 158 -13.64 4.90 8.41
C GLN A 158 -12.89 3.59 8.17
N LYS A 159 -13.66 2.53 7.90
CA LYS A 159 -13.14 1.16 7.78
C LYS A 159 -12.01 1.02 6.75
N LEU A 160 -12.14 1.67 5.59
CA LEU A 160 -11.09 1.61 4.58
C LEU A 160 -9.78 2.26 5.04
N TRP A 161 -9.84 3.40 5.73
CA TRP A 161 -8.65 4.03 6.33
C TRP A 161 -7.98 3.15 7.38
N ARG A 162 -8.78 2.53 8.26
CA ARG A 162 -8.25 1.56 9.24
C ARG A 162 -7.49 0.43 8.56
N LEU A 163 -8.08 -0.15 7.51
CA LEU A 163 -7.45 -1.21 6.73
C LEU A 163 -6.18 -0.73 6.00
N VAL A 164 -6.19 0.47 5.42
CA VAL A 164 -5.02 1.05 4.74
C VAL A 164 -3.88 1.26 5.73
N MET A 165 -4.15 1.85 6.89
CA MET A 165 -3.15 2.11 7.91
C MET A 165 -2.62 0.80 8.51
N ALA A 166 -3.49 -0.14 8.85
CA ALA A 166 -3.09 -1.44 9.39
C ALA A 166 -2.27 -2.28 8.40
N ARG A 167 -2.56 -2.20 7.10
CA ARG A 167 -1.90 -3.04 6.09
C ARG A 167 -0.66 -2.42 5.48
N GLN A 168 -0.68 -1.12 5.21
CA GLN A 168 0.30 -0.48 4.31
C GLN A 168 1.30 0.43 5.02
N GLN A 169 1.03 0.80 6.27
CA GLN A 169 1.84 1.77 7.01
C GLN A 169 2.57 1.10 8.16
N THR A 170 3.90 1.20 8.15
CA THR A 170 4.77 0.72 9.24
C THR A 170 5.54 1.86 9.92
N ASN A 171 5.42 3.08 9.40
CA ASN A 171 6.01 4.27 10.01
C ASN A 171 5.20 4.65 11.26
N SER A 172 5.77 4.42 12.44
CA SER A 172 5.09 4.67 13.72
C SER A 172 4.66 6.12 13.87
N TYR A 173 5.44 7.08 13.40
CA TYR A 173 5.07 8.50 13.49
C TYR A 173 3.83 8.84 12.65
N VAL A 174 3.69 8.23 11.47
CA VAL A 174 2.48 8.38 10.63
C VAL A 174 1.29 7.73 11.32
N LEU A 175 1.48 6.52 11.86
CA LEU A 175 0.41 5.80 12.56
C LEU A 175 -0.08 6.54 13.81
N GLU A 176 0.84 7.09 14.62
CA GLU A 176 0.52 7.91 15.79
C GLU A 176 -0.22 9.19 15.39
N LYS A 177 0.27 9.88 14.35
CA LYS A 177 -0.37 11.09 13.83
C LYS A 177 -1.77 10.80 13.33
N TRP A 178 -1.96 9.74 12.55
CA TRP A 178 -3.25 9.31 12.06
C TRP A 178 -4.19 8.94 13.20
N TYR A 179 -3.74 8.09 14.12
CA TYR A 179 -4.54 7.62 15.26
C TYR A 179 -5.08 8.81 16.08
N THR A 180 -4.22 9.81 16.34
CA THR A 180 -4.61 11.04 17.04
C THR A 180 -5.57 11.89 16.22
N HIS A 181 -5.27 12.10 14.93
CA HIS A 181 -6.07 12.96 14.05
C HIS A 181 -7.47 12.38 13.79
N ALA A 182 -7.57 11.07 13.58
CA ALA A 182 -8.82 10.35 13.38
C ALA A 182 -9.64 10.18 14.67
N ALA A 183 -9.11 10.67 15.81
CA ALA A 183 -9.72 10.56 17.13
C ALA A 183 -10.17 9.11 17.45
N ILE A 184 -9.30 8.14 17.17
CA ILE A 184 -9.60 6.72 17.39
C ILE A 184 -9.81 6.47 18.88
N GLY A 185 -11.03 6.06 19.24
CA GLY A 185 -11.40 5.72 20.60
C GLY A 185 -11.23 4.24 20.95
N PRO A 186 -11.33 3.90 22.26
CA PRO A 186 -11.16 2.55 22.78
C PRO A 186 -12.08 1.49 22.16
N GLU A 187 -13.24 1.90 21.65
CA GLU A 187 -14.19 1.04 20.97
C GLU A 187 -13.61 0.37 19.71
N LEU A 188 -12.61 0.99 19.05
CA LEU A 188 -11.98 0.45 17.85
C LEU A 188 -10.65 -0.28 18.13
N HIS A 189 -10.09 -0.18 19.34
CA HIS A 189 -8.74 -0.72 19.62
C HIS A 189 -8.65 -2.22 19.46
N LYS A 190 -9.72 -2.92 19.82
CA LYS A 190 -9.79 -4.37 19.68
C LYS A 190 -9.76 -4.77 18.21
N GLU A 191 -10.59 -4.13 17.38
CA GLU A 191 -10.59 -4.34 15.92
C GLU A 191 -9.21 -4.04 15.33
N LEU A 192 -8.63 -2.88 15.67
CA LEU A 192 -7.32 -2.47 15.17
C LEU A 192 -6.17 -3.38 15.66
N SER A 193 -6.27 -3.95 16.86
CA SER A 193 -5.30 -4.93 17.36
C SER A 193 -5.37 -6.22 16.53
N PHE A 194 -6.58 -6.67 16.19
CA PHE A 194 -6.76 -7.82 15.31
C PHE A 194 -6.31 -7.54 13.89
N ASP A 195 -6.54 -6.33 13.35
CA ASP A 195 -6.01 -5.94 12.04
C ASP A 195 -4.48 -5.88 12.05
N ALA A 196 -3.88 -5.30 13.09
CA ALA A 196 -2.44 -5.29 13.29
C ALA A 196 -1.87 -6.71 13.33
N LEU A 197 -2.53 -7.62 14.06
CA LEU A 197 -2.17 -9.03 14.09
C LEU A 197 -2.37 -9.71 12.72
N ALA A 198 -3.50 -9.51 12.05
CA ALA A 198 -3.80 -10.13 10.75
C ALA A 198 -2.79 -9.73 9.67
N PHE A 199 -2.36 -8.46 9.67
CA PHE A 199 -1.38 -7.94 8.72
C PHE A 199 0.07 -8.03 9.20
N GLY A 200 0.30 -8.39 10.46
CA GLY A 200 1.64 -8.41 11.06
C GLY A 200 2.24 -7.01 11.19
N ASN A 201 1.42 -6.01 11.48
CA ASN A 201 1.86 -4.63 11.65
C ASN A 201 2.23 -4.36 13.12
N THR A 202 3.49 -4.63 13.46
CA THR A 202 4.01 -4.41 14.82
C THR A 202 3.99 -2.94 15.21
N ALA A 203 4.20 -2.02 14.27
CA ALA A 203 4.19 -0.60 14.56
C ALA A 203 2.80 -0.13 15.00
N LEU A 204 1.74 -0.55 14.32
CA LEU A 204 0.37 -0.25 14.75
C LEU A 204 0.07 -0.90 16.10
N TYR A 205 0.48 -2.15 16.31
CA TYR A 205 0.30 -2.82 17.60
C TYR A 205 0.99 -2.06 18.75
N ASP A 206 2.20 -1.56 18.52
CA ASP A 206 2.94 -0.77 19.52
C ASP A 206 2.26 0.58 19.80
N VAL A 207 1.74 1.26 18.78
CA VAL A 207 0.93 2.48 18.96
C VAL A 207 -0.28 2.19 19.83
N LEU A 208 -1.05 1.14 19.53
CA LEU A 208 -2.23 0.77 20.30
C LEU A 208 -1.88 0.41 21.75
N LYS A 209 -0.77 -0.29 21.98
CA LYS A 209 -0.32 -0.66 23.33
C LYS A 209 0.10 0.57 24.15
N ASN A 210 0.72 1.56 23.52
CA ASN A 210 1.23 2.74 24.22
C ASN A 210 0.17 3.80 24.49
N GLN A 211 -0.89 3.85 23.67
CA GLN A 211 -1.97 4.83 23.79
C GLN A 211 -3.07 4.41 24.79
N VAL A 212 -3.03 3.16 25.27
CA VAL A 212 -4.19 2.52 25.92
C VAL A 212 -3.75 1.79 27.16
N ASP A 213 -4.12 2.32 28.32
CA ASP A 213 -3.86 1.69 29.63
C ASP A 213 -4.89 0.60 29.96
N VAL A 214 -5.78 0.27 29.02
CA VAL A 214 -6.79 -0.78 29.16
C VAL A 214 -6.31 -2.05 28.48
N PRO A 215 -6.14 -3.16 29.23
CA PRO A 215 -5.77 -4.44 28.65
C PRO A 215 -6.77 -4.91 27.59
N LEU A 216 -6.26 -5.57 26.55
CA LEU A 216 -7.11 -6.21 25.55
C LEU A 216 -7.87 -7.39 26.19
N VAL A 217 -9.19 -7.25 26.36
CA VAL A 217 -10.05 -8.33 26.89
C VAL A 217 -10.61 -9.15 25.73
N LEU A 218 -10.21 -10.42 25.70
CA LEU A 218 -10.65 -11.40 24.71
C LEU A 218 -11.89 -12.16 25.20
N ASN A 219 -12.79 -12.50 24.28
CA ASN A 219 -13.84 -13.49 24.51
C ASN A 219 -13.38 -14.89 24.07
N GLU A 220 -14.19 -15.92 24.33
CA GLU A 220 -13.84 -17.31 24.04
C GLU A 220 -13.59 -17.57 22.53
N GLU A 221 -14.31 -16.91 21.64
CA GLU A 221 -14.12 -17.07 20.18
C GLU A 221 -12.80 -16.46 19.71
N GLU A 222 -12.44 -15.32 20.29
CA GLU A 222 -11.20 -14.62 20.02
C GLU A 222 -9.99 -15.33 20.61
N GLU A 223 -10.11 -15.89 21.82
CA GLU A 223 -9.07 -16.75 22.39
C GLU A 223 -8.81 -17.96 21.49
N LYS A 224 -9.88 -18.59 20.97
CA LYS A 224 -9.76 -19.69 19.98
C LYS A 224 -9.09 -19.23 18.69
N TYR A 225 -9.44 -18.03 18.20
CA TYR A 225 -8.81 -17.45 17.03
C TYR A 225 -7.32 -17.19 17.23
N ILE A 226 -6.93 -16.61 18.38
CA ILE A 226 -5.54 -16.39 18.76
C ILE A 226 -4.79 -17.73 18.86
N ALA A 227 -5.37 -18.73 19.52
CA ALA A 227 -4.78 -20.06 19.63
C ALA A 227 -4.57 -20.71 18.24
N GLN A 228 -5.52 -20.55 17.33
CA GLN A 228 -5.37 -21.01 15.95
C GLN A 228 -4.22 -20.28 15.23
N LEU A 229 -4.15 -18.95 15.33
CA LEU A 229 -3.07 -18.16 14.75
C LEU A 229 -1.70 -18.55 15.32
N ILE A 230 -1.61 -18.82 16.61
CA ILE A 230 -0.38 -19.32 17.25
C ILE A 230 0.03 -20.64 16.61
N SER A 231 -0.90 -21.58 16.42
CA SER A 231 -0.62 -22.85 15.75
C SER A 231 -0.17 -22.67 14.29
N GLU A 232 -0.80 -21.74 13.55
CA GLU A 232 -0.44 -21.41 12.18
C GLU A 232 0.97 -20.81 12.09
N VAL A 233 1.30 -19.87 12.97
CA VAL A 233 2.61 -19.22 13.05
C VAL A 233 3.69 -20.22 13.46
N LYS A 234 3.44 -21.08 14.45
CA LYS A 234 4.36 -22.17 14.83
C LYS A 234 4.60 -23.14 13.67
N SER A 235 3.59 -23.33 12.81
CA SER A 235 3.68 -24.18 11.61
C SER A 235 4.22 -23.44 10.36
N ALA A 236 4.53 -22.15 10.45
CA ALA A 236 4.91 -21.31 9.32
C ALA A 236 6.13 -21.83 8.56
N LEU A 237 7.10 -22.45 9.27
CA LEU A 237 8.29 -23.01 8.65
C LEU A 237 8.00 -24.20 7.73
N ASN A 238 6.99 -25.01 8.07
CA ASN A 238 6.51 -26.10 7.19
C ASN A 238 5.87 -25.51 5.93
N GLY A 239 5.05 -24.46 6.09
CA GLY A 239 4.45 -23.73 4.97
C GLY A 239 5.51 -23.07 4.08
N TYR A 240 6.57 -22.51 4.67
CA TYR A 240 7.70 -21.95 3.94
C TYR A 240 8.42 -23.01 3.09
N ALA A 241 8.69 -24.20 3.64
CA ALA A 241 9.34 -25.28 2.88
C ALA A 241 8.54 -25.66 1.62
N GLN A 242 7.21 -25.75 1.73
CA GLN A 242 6.32 -26.02 0.58
C GLN A 242 6.37 -24.89 -0.47
N LEU A 243 6.31 -23.64 -0.03
CA LEU A 243 6.38 -22.48 -0.93
C LEU A 243 7.75 -22.36 -1.61
N LYS A 244 8.84 -22.71 -0.90
CA LYS A 244 10.19 -22.75 -1.46
C LYS A 244 10.31 -23.83 -2.56
N HIS A 245 9.70 -24.99 -2.36
CA HIS A 245 9.61 -26.02 -3.39
C HIS A 245 8.87 -25.52 -4.63
N GLN A 246 7.69 -24.92 -4.44
CA GLN A 246 6.92 -24.32 -5.55
C GLN A 246 7.71 -23.25 -6.29
N LEU A 247 8.49 -22.42 -5.58
CA LEU A 247 9.36 -21.42 -6.20
C LEU A 247 10.45 -22.06 -7.08
N ALA A 248 11.02 -23.19 -6.64
CA ALA A 248 12.03 -23.93 -7.40
C ALA A 248 11.45 -24.53 -8.70
N GLU A 249 10.21 -25.02 -8.66
CA GLU A 249 9.52 -25.65 -9.80
C GLU A 249 8.86 -24.65 -10.76
N THR A 250 8.74 -23.39 -10.36
CA THR A 250 8.10 -22.35 -11.17
C THR A 250 9.02 -21.87 -12.28
N SER A 251 8.45 -21.48 -13.44
CA SER A 251 9.22 -20.90 -14.55
C SER A 251 9.93 -19.59 -14.17
N ASP A 252 11.09 -19.33 -14.78
CA ASP A 252 11.92 -18.16 -14.47
C ASP A 252 11.17 -16.82 -14.61
N ALA A 253 10.25 -16.72 -15.58
CA ALA A 253 9.42 -15.54 -15.77
C ALA A 253 8.51 -15.22 -14.56
N LYS A 254 8.11 -16.22 -13.77
CA LYS A 254 7.21 -16.08 -12.62
C LYS A 254 7.94 -16.09 -11.27
N LYS A 255 9.19 -16.57 -11.23
CA LYS A 255 10.01 -16.64 -10.00
C LYS A 255 10.12 -15.30 -9.25
N PRO A 256 10.34 -14.13 -9.90
CA PRO A 256 10.46 -12.87 -9.17
C PRO A 256 9.21 -12.51 -8.36
N ARG A 257 8.02 -12.76 -8.93
CA ARG A 257 6.73 -12.51 -8.26
C ARG A 257 6.56 -13.45 -7.06
N LEU A 258 6.75 -14.75 -7.26
CA LEU A 258 6.63 -15.72 -6.17
C LEU A 258 7.66 -15.51 -5.05
N ARG A 259 8.90 -15.11 -5.39
CA ARG A 259 9.92 -14.75 -4.39
C ARG A 259 9.47 -13.56 -3.55
N ARG A 260 8.91 -12.53 -4.17
CA ARG A 260 8.34 -11.37 -3.45
C ARG A 260 7.20 -11.79 -2.54
N ASP A 261 6.28 -12.61 -3.03
CA ASP A 261 5.14 -13.11 -2.24
C ASP A 261 5.63 -13.94 -1.04
N LEU A 262 6.66 -14.77 -1.23
CA LEU A 262 7.29 -15.55 -0.15
C LEU A 262 7.97 -14.66 0.89
N ILE A 263 8.72 -13.65 0.46
CA ILE A 263 9.35 -12.65 1.35
C ILE A 263 8.27 -11.94 2.18
N ASN A 264 7.22 -11.44 1.54
CA ASN A 264 6.13 -10.73 2.22
C ASN A 264 5.42 -11.64 3.24
N ARG A 265 5.18 -12.91 2.88
CA ARG A 265 4.54 -13.87 3.76
C ARG A 265 5.39 -14.22 4.98
N LEU A 266 6.69 -14.44 4.78
CA LEU A 266 7.64 -14.67 5.88
C LEU A 266 7.74 -13.45 6.81
N GLN A 267 7.80 -12.23 6.26
CA GLN A 267 7.80 -10.99 7.04
C GLN A 267 6.54 -10.87 7.89
N ARG A 268 5.38 -11.16 7.31
CA ARG A 268 4.10 -11.16 8.03
C ARG A 268 4.11 -12.19 9.16
N TRP A 269 4.47 -13.45 8.91
CA TRP A 269 4.51 -14.49 9.95
C TRP A 269 5.49 -14.15 11.09
N ARG A 270 6.65 -13.60 10.76
CA ARG A 270 7.61 -13.14 11.78
C ARG A 270 6.97 -12.07 12.67
N SER A 271 6.33 -11.10 12.05
CA SER A 271 5.74 -9.96 12.77
C SER A 271 4.51 -10.38 13.58
N GLN A 272 3.72 -11.32 13.07
CA GLN A 272 2.65 -12.01 13.82
C GLN A 272 3.20 -12.73 15.05
N ALA A 273 4.30 -13.47 14.92
CA ALA A 273 4.94 -14.13 16.06
C ALA A 273 5.34 -13.12 17.15
N GLN A 274 5.84 -11.93 16.77
CA GLN A 274 6.21 -10.86 17.71
C GLN A 274 4.99 -10.28 18.44
N ILE A 275 3.89 -10.02 17.71
CA ILE A 275 2.64 -9.53 18.30
C ILE A 275 2.07 -10.58 19.25
N LEU A 276 1.94 -11.84 18.81
CA LEU A 276 1.44 -12.94 19.64
C LEU A 276 2.30 -13.17 20.88
N GLN A 277 3.63 -13.02 20.76
CA GLN A 277 4.52 -13.09 21.91
C GLN A 277 4.20 -11.99 22.93
N ALA A 278 3.87 -10.78 22.47
CA ALA A 278 3.49 -9.66 23.33
C ALA A 278 2.09 -9.80 23.94
N MET A 279 1.21 -10.59 23.30
CA MET A 279 -0.15 -10.90 23.79
C MET A 279 -0.18 -12.10 24.75
N SER A 280 0.88 -12.93 24.77
CA SER A 280 0.89 -14.18 25.54
C SER A 280 1.33 -13.98 26.99
N ASP A 281 0.54 -14.53 27.91
CA ASP A 281 0.86 -14.61 29.34
C ASP A 281 1.74 -15.81 29.69
N SER A 282 1.90 -16.77 28.78
CA SER A 282 2.66 -18.01 29.00
C SER A 282 4.12 -17.85 28.61
N GLU A 283 5.06 -17.97 29.55
CA GLU A 283 6.49 -17.87 29.24
C GLU A 283 6.96 -18.96 28.25
N SER A 284 6.41 -20.17 28.33
CA SER A 284 6.72 -21.25 27.38
C SER A 284 6.28 -20.86 25.98
N GLU A 285 5.08 -20.31 25.84
CA GLU A 285 4.56 -19.89 24.53
C GLU A 285 5.35 -18.69 23.99
N ARG A 286 5.70 -17.72 24.85
CA ARG A 286 6.59 -16.61 24.48
C ARG A 286 7.94 -17.10 23.99
N ALA A 287 8.53 -18.10 24.65
CA ALA A 287 9.81 -18.68 24.23
C ALA A 287 9.70 -19.38 22.85
N GLU A 288 8.64 -20.16 22.63
CA GLU A 288 8.38 -20.81 21.34
C GLU A 288 8.16 -19.80 20.21
N LEU A 289 7.32 -18.77 20.43
CA LEU A 289 7.06 -17.73 19.44
C LEU A 289 8.32 -16.92 19.13
N ARG A 290 9.16 -16.64 20.14
CA ARG A 290 10.46 -15.99 19.95
C ARG A 290 11.40 -16.84 19.10
N GLN A 291 11.45 -18.16 19.33
CA GLN A 291 12.24 -19.08 18.52
C GLN A 291 11.75 -19.11 17.06
N VAL A 292 10.44 -19.19 16.84
CA VAL A 292 9.83 -19.16 15.50
C VAL A 292 10.16 -17.85 14.78
N ALA A 293 10.02 -16.70 15.46
CA ALA A 293 10.36 -15.39 14.89
C ALA A 293 11.85 -15.30 14.50
N ALA A 294 12.76 -15.86 15.31
CA ALA A 294 14.18 -15.92 14.99
C ALA A 294 14.45 -16.80 13.76
N GLN A 295 13.86 -17.99 13.69
CA GLN A 295 13.99 -18.89 12.55
C GLN A 295 13.46 -18.27 11.24
N LEU A 296 12.29 -17.61 11.29
CA LEU A 296 11.74 -16.87 10.15
C LEU A 296 12.64 -15.71 9.72
N SER A 297 13.30 -15.03 10.68
CA SER A 297 14.26 -13.97 10.37
C SER A 297 15.50 -14.48 9.64
N GLU A 298 16.00 -15.66 10.02
CA GLU A 298 17.13 -16.29 9.32
C GLU A 298 16.74 -16.74 7.91
N GLU A 299 15.56 -17.33 7.71
CA GLU A 299 15.07 -17.67 6.37
C GLU A 299 14.83 -16.42 5.50
N LEU A 300 14.33 -15.33 6.09
CA LEU A 300 14.21 -14.04 5.42
C LEU A 300 15.55 -13.47 4.95
N LYS A 301 16.60 -13.61 5.75
CA LYS A 301 17.96 -13.21 5.34
C LYS A 301 18.40 -14.05 4.15
N LYS A 302 18.36 -15.39 4.26
CA LYS A 302 18.77 -16.30 3.17
C LYS A 302 18.08 -15.96 1.85
N ILE A 303 16.75 -15.87 1.84
CA ILE A 303 16.00 -15.57 0.61
C ILE A 303 16.23 -14.15 0.07
N LYS A 304 16.67 -13.18 0.89
CA LYS A 304 17.07 -11.86 0.40
C LYS A 304 18.50 -11.86 -0.18
N PHE A 305 19.38 -12.70 0.36
CA PHE A 305 20.80 -12.77 -0.01
C PHE A 305 21.17 -13.88 -1.02
N ASP A 306 20.26 -14.80 -1.36
CA ASP A 306 20.41 -15.80 -2.44
C ASP A 306 20.40 -15.13 -3.84
N HIS A 307 21.21 -14.11 -4.04
CA HIS A 307 21.42 -13.38 -5.30
C HIS A 307 22.91 -13.19 -5.63
N TYR A 308 23.78 -13.98 -5.00
CA TYR A 308 25.16 -14.20 -5.42
C TYR A 308 25.36 -15.64 -5.90
#